data_AF-A0A399IHT3-F1
#
_entry.id   AF-A0A399IHT3-F1
#
_cell.length_a   1.000
_cell.length_b   1.000
_cell.length_c   1.000
_cell.angle_alpha   90.00
_cell.angle_beta   90.00
_cell.angle_gamma   90.00
#
_symmetry.space_group_name_H-M   'P 1'
#
loop_
_entity.id
_entity.type
_entity.pdbx_description
1 polymer ?
#
loop_
_entity_poly.entity_id
_entity_poly.type
_entity_poly.pdbx_seq_one_letter_code
_entity_poly.pdbx_strand_id
1 'polypeptide(L)'
;MNSFLGCLLVLLLTPVLASAGQVGKITGMKGTAQIRAQNNIPYGPLKKGAVVSEGNWIKTGADGWVELTLDDKSRFTLSNNTEFEVTSFLFGKNRREGTFSLAHGKLRASVVKLAGRQSGMTVKSGTAVAGIKGTEFLMLSEGPANVFFGNEGTVAVSGDFKGPKQPLTANTMTQNTRAMTPVEPLKVEAGTPVAEARDIFEKITAAEPPAEWTDSGKISDIIARWNINNGHYLADSGKYNDSLQVFQIALDLTRIAEIRADAHMERGAVYARFLNNPELALAEYLLVMEEYPRLPQAETALFSAGQTLAEMGFADQARTRFNQYLKDYPNGRHRGNVETLLQNLGK
;
A
#
# COMPACT_ATOMS: atom_id res chain seq x y z
N MET A 1 -57.42 60.38 0.00
CA MET A 1 -56.30 59.96 0.88
C MET A 1 -55.87 58.59 0.39
N ASN A 2 -54.72 58.53 -0.30
CA ASN A 2 -54.30 57.42 -1.15
C ASN A 2 -53.71 56.27 -0.33
N SER A 3 -54.17 55.03 -0.55
CA SER A 3 -53.57 53.82 0.02
C SER A 3 -52.64 53.19 -1.01
N PHE A 4 -51.33 53.30 -0.77
CA PHE A 4 -50.28 52.65 -1.55
C PHE A 4 -50.16 51.17 -1.15
N LEU A 5 -50.36 50.28 -2.11
CA LEU A 5 -50.23 48.83 -1.96
C LEU A 5 -48.76 48.45 -2.19
N GLY A 6 -48.04 48.09 -1.12
CA GLY A 6 -46.64 47.65 -1.20
C GLY A 6 -46.54 46.15 -1.49
N CYS A 7 -46.21 45.80 -2.74
CA CYS A 7 -45.82 44.43 -3.12
C CYS A 7 -44.46 44.07 -2.52
N LEU A 8 -44.45 43.13 -1.55
CA LEU A 8 -43.24 42.53 -1.02
C LEU A 8 -42.70 41.50 -2.02
N LEU A 9 -41.62 41.86 -2.72
CA LEU A 9 -40.91 40.96 -3.64
C LEU A 9 -40.04 39.99 -2.83
N VAL A 10 -40.55 38.77 -2.60
CA VAL A 10 -39.78 37.68 -1.97
C VAL A 10 -38.79 37.12 -3.00
N LEU A 11 -37.51 37.48 -2.86
CA LEU A 11 -36.43 36.91 -3.64
C LEU A 11 -36.20 35.45 -3.20
N LEU A 12 -36.73 34.50 -3.96
CA LEU A 12 -36.45 33.07 -3.80
C LEU A 12 -34.98 32.80 -4.23
N LEU A 13 -34.08 32.75 -3.25
CA LEU A 13 -32.73 32.19 -3.41
C LEU A 13 -32.87 30.70 -3.72
N THR A 14 -32.96 30.36 -5.00
CA THR A 14 -32.86 28.97 -5.43
C THR A 14 -31.42 28.50 -5.17
N PRO A 15 -31.20 27.45 -4.37
CA PRO A 15 -29.87 26.89 -4.23
C PRO A 15 -29.44 26.39 -5.60
N VAL A 16 -28.36 26.97 -6.13
CA VAL A 16 -27.70 26.45 -7.33
C VAL A 16 -27.19 25.07 -6.97
N LEU A 17 -27.95 24.04 -7.35
CA LEU A 17 -27.46 22.68 -7.39
C LEU A 17 -26.30 22.67 -8.39
N ALA A 18 -25.08 22.77 -7.88
CA ALA A 18 -23.90 22.47 -8.66
C ALA A 18 -24.06 21.02 -9.14
N SER A 19 -24.40 20.85 -10.42
CA SER A 19 -24.45 19.54 -11.04
C SER A 19 -23.05 18.96 -10.96
N ALA A 20 -22.85 17.95 -10.10
CA ALA A 20 -21.61 17.20 -10.10
C ALA A 20 -21.36 16.67 -11.51
N GLY A 21 -20.18 16.94 -12.06
CA GLY A 21 -19.83 16.53 -13.42
C GLY A 21 -20.00 15.02 -13.55
N GLN A 22 -20.74 14.58 -14.58
CA GLN A 22 -20.77 13.16 -14.90
C GLN A 22 -19.36 12.71 -15.31
N VAL A 23 -18.92 11.59 -14.76
CA VAL A 23 -17.58 11.04 -14.99
C VAL A 23 -17.62 9.79 -15.85
N GLY A 24 -18.65 8.96 -15.65
CA GLY A 24 -18.82 7.73 -16.38
C GLY A 24 -19.98 6.90 -15.86
N LYS A 25 -19.90 5.59 -16.10
CA LYS A 25 -20.93 4.63 -15.68
C LYS A 25 -20.34 3.27 -15.32
N ILE A 26 -21.06 2.54 -14.48
CA ILE A 26 -20.74 1.15 -14.15
C ILE A 26 -21.10 0.25 -15.33
N THR A 27 -20.11 -0.32 -16.00
CA THR A 27 -20.28 -1.19 -17.16
C THR A 27 -20.25 -2.68 -16.81
N GLY A 28 -19.64 -3.02 -15.69
CA GLY A 28 -19.56 -4.38 -15.17
C GLY A 28 -19.69 -4.42 -13.65
N MET A 29 -20.32 -5.46 -13.12
CA MET A 29 -20.50 -5.65 -11.68
C MET A 29 -20.77 -7.12 -11.35
N LYS A 30 -20.16 -7.64 -10.29
CA LYS A 30 -20.47 -8.94 -9.67
C LYS A 30 -20.32 -8.82 -8.15
N GLY A 31 -21.14 -9.56 -7.41
CA GLY A 31 -21.10 -9.58 -5.94
C GLY A 31 -21.50 -8.26 -5.30
N THR A 32 -21.07 -8.05 -4.07
CA THR A 32 -21.46 -6.89 -3.26
C THR A 32 -20.71 -5.63 -3.68
N ALA A 33 -21.44 -4.60 -4.11
CA ALA A 33 -20.90 -3.28 -4.37
C ALA A 33 -21.85 -2.17 -3.89
N GLN A 34 -21.26 -1.07 -3.44
CA GLN A 34 -21.96 0.06 -2.85
C GLN A 34 -21.43 1.38 -3.42
N ILE A 35 -22.25 2.42 -3.38
CA ILE A 35 -21.90 3.78 -3.79
C ILE A 35 -22.40 4.80 -2.77
N ARG A 36 -21.63 5.86 -2.54
CA ARG A 36 -22.09 7.06 -1.82
C ARG A 36 -21.77 8.31 -2.62
N ALA A 37 -22.60 9.34 -2.46
CA ALA A 37 -22.51 10.56 -3.26
C ALA A 37 -21.26 11.40 -2.94
N GLN A 38 -20.89 11.48 -1.66
CA GLN A 38 -19.73 12.21 -1.14
C GLN A 38 -19.38 11.70 0.26
N ASN A 39 -18.27 12.19 0.82
CA ASN A 39 -17.86 11.81 2.16
C ASN A 39 -18.96 12.11 3.20
N ASN A 40 -19.00 11.31 4.28
CA ASN A 40 -20.03 11.37 5.33
C ASN A 40 -21.48 11.07 4.90
N ILE A 41 -21.73 10.72 3.64
CA ILE A 41 -23.01 10.15 3.21
C ILE A 41 -22.96 8.62 3.35
N PRO A 42 -24.00 7.96 3.89
CA PRO A 42 -24.05 6.50 3.97
C PRO A 42 -23.96 5.84 2.60
N TYR A 43 -23.33 4.67 2.56
CA TYR A 43 -23.27 3.82 1.37
C TYR A 43 -24.64 3.22 1.05
N GLY A 44 -25.09 3.39 -0.19
CA GLY A 44 -26.23 2.69 -0.77
C GLY A 44 -25.79 1.58 -1.73
N PRO A 45 -26.69 0.69 -2.18
CA PRO A 45 -26.35 -0.36 -3.13
C PRO A 45 -25.97 0.22 -4.50
N LEU A 46 -24.91 -0.30 -5.11
CA LEU A 46 -24.52 0.01 -6.48
C LEU A 46 -25.24 -0.91 -7.47
N LYS A 47 -25.60 -0.39 -8.64
CA LYS A 47 -26.22 -1.16 -9.73
C LYS A 47 -25.42 -1.02 -11.02
N LYS A 48 -25.41 -2.07 -11.84
CA LYS A 48 -24.89 -2.01 -13.21
C LYS A 48 -25.65 -0.93 -13.98
N GLY A 49 -24.93 -0.13 -14.77
CA GLY A 49 -25.48 1.01 -15.51
C GLY A 49 -25.62 2.29 -14.69
N ALA A 50 -25.35 2.28 -13.39
CA ALA A 50 -25.38 3.50 -12.58
C ALA A 50 -24.39 4.54 -13.11
N VAL A 51 -24.84 5.79 -13.14
CA VAL A 51 -23.99 6.94 -13.44
C VAL A 51 -23.09 7.22 -12.25
N VAL A 52 -21.83 7.52 -12.53
CA VAL A 52 -20.84 7.93 -11.54
C VAL A 52 -20.46 9.38 -11.82
N SER A 53 -20.54 10.21 -10.79
CA SER A 53 -20.21 11.64 -10.84
C SER A 53 -19.01 11.96 -9.94
N GLU A 54 -18.46 13.16 -10.12
CA GLU A 54 -17.42 13.69 -9.24
C GLU A 54 -17.88 13.67 -7.77
N GLY A 55 -16.96 13.36 -6.86
CA GLY A 55 -17.20 13.19 -5.44
C GLY A 55 -17.73 11.80 -5.04
N ASN A 56 -18.18 10.98 -5.99
CA ASN A 56 -18.72 9.66 -5.66
C ASN A 56 -17.63 8.69 -5.17
N TRP A 57 -18.02 7.85 -4.22
CA TRP A 57 -17.19 6.74 -3.74
C TRP A 57 -17.85 5.42 -4.08
N ILE A 58 -17.05 4.47 -4.55
CA ILE A 58 -17.43 3.11 -4.87
C ILE A 58 -16.71 2.18 -3.90
N LYS A 59 -17.48 1.25 -3.29
CA LYS A 59 -16.96 0.25 -2.37
C LYS A 59 -17.34 -1.16 -2.84
N THR A 60 -16.41 -2.09 -2.81
CA THR A 60 -16.64 -3.52 -3.10
C THR A 60 -16.47 -4.35 -1.83
N GLY A 61 -17.33 -5.36 -1.66
CA GLY A 61 -17.21 -6.36 -0.60
C GLY A 61 -16.18 -7.45 -0.91
N ALA A 62 -16.14 -8.49 -0.08
CA ALA A 62 -15.23 -9.63 -0.24
C ALA A 62 -15.46 -10.44 -1.52
N ASP A 63 -16.69 -10.42 -2.05
CA ASP A 63 -17.11 -11.05 -3.30
C ASP A 63 -17.29 -10.05 -4.46
N GLY A 64 -16.98 -8.78 -4.23
CA GLY A 64 -17.33 -7.67 -5.10
C GLY A 64 -16.32 -7.41 -6.22
N TRP A 65 -16.83 -7.15 -7.42
CA TRP A 65 -16.06 -6.73 -8.58
C TRP A 65 -16.83 -5.64 -9.32
N VAL A 66 -16.17 -4.55 -9.71
CA VAL A 66 -16.81 -3.42 -10.41
C VAL A 66 -15.92 -2.93 -11.54
N GLU A 67 -16.51 -2.75 -12.72
CA GLU A 67 -15.88 -2.03 -13.82
C GLU A 67 -16.57 -0.68 -14.01
N LEU A 68 -15.81 0.40 -13.83
CA LEU A 68 -16.18 1.77 -14.16
C LEU A 68 -15.59 2.13 -15.52
N THR A 69 -16.45 2.46 -16.48
CA THR A 69 -16.02 3.07 -17.74
C THR A 69 -16.25 4.57 -17.68
N LEU A 70 -15.18 5.34 -17.84
CA LEU A 70 -15.22 6.79 -17.93
C LEU A 70 -15.76 7.26 -19.28
N ASP A 71 -16.21 8.50 -19.36
CA ASP A 71 -16.75 9.06 -20.61
C ASP A 71 -15.71 9.15 -21.75
N ASP A 72 -14.42 9.20 -21.42
CA ASP A 72 -13.30 9.13 -22.37
C ASP A 72 -12.92 7.71 -22.82
N LYS A 73 -13.69 6.71 -22.39
CA LYS A 73 -13.51 5.26 -22.63
C LYS A 73 -12.38 4.59 -21.86
N SER A 74 -11.70 5.30 -20.95
CA SER A 74 -10.81 4.66 -19.97
C SER A 74 -11.61 3.76 -19.02
N ARG A 75 -11.00 2.66 -18.57
CA ARG A 75 -11.65 1.65 -17.73
C ARG A 75 -10.89 1.42 -16.44
N PHE A 76 -11.62 1.45 -15.33
CA PHE A 76 -11.11 1.25 -13.98
C PHE A 76 -11.82 0.03 -13.40
N THR A 77 -11.06 -1.03 -13.14
CA THR A 77 -11.59 -2.28 -12.59
C THR A 77 -11.18 -2.40 -11.12
N LEU A 78 -12.18 -2.44 -10.24
CA LEU A 78 -12.03 -2.56 -8.80
C LEU A 78 -12.30 -4.01 -8.39
N SER A 79 -11.32 -4.63 -7.74
CA SER A 79 -11.46 -5.98 -7.16
C SER A 79 -12.17 -5.92 -5.81
N ASN A 80 -12.35 -7.08 -5.18
CA ASN A 80 -12.86 -7.20 -3.82
C ASN A 80 -12.10 -6.37 -2.77
N ASN A 81 -12.82 -6.00 -1.70
CA ASN A 81 -12.32 -5.22 -0.57
C ASN A 81 -11.63 -3.92 -1.01
N THR A 82 -12.29 -3.16 -1.87
CA THR A 82 -11.76 -1.92 -2.45
C THR A 82 -12.67 -0.75 -2.12
N GLU A 83 -12.08 0.38 -1.76
CA GLU A 83 -12.75 1.66 -1.60
C GLU A 83 -12.06 2.72 -2.46
N PHE A 84 -12.81 3.26 -3.41
CA PHE A 84 -12.31 4.10 -4.49
C PHE A 84 -13.17 5.37 -4.62
N GLU A 85 -12.54 6.51 -4.81
CA GLU A 85 -13.19 7.81 -4.98
C GLU A 85 -12.86 8.40 -6.35
N VAL A 86 -13.89 8.95 -6.99
CA VAL A 86 -13.73 9.84 -8.13
C VAL A 86 -13.63 11.27 -7.59
N THR A 87 -12.40 11.78 -7.40
CA THR A 87 -12.20 13.12 -6.85
C THR A 87 -12.57 14.21 -7.86
N SER A 88 -12.09 14.09 -9.09
CA SER A 88 -12.44 15.00 -10.20
C SER A 88 -12.17 14.35 -11.55
N PHE A 89 -12.96 14.73 -12.55
CA PHE A 89 -12.73 14.32 -13.93
C PHE A 89 -13.32 15.34 -14.90
N LEU A 90 -12.42 16.07 -15.57
CA LEU A 90 -12.75 17.03 -16.61
C LEU A 90 -12.38 16.44 -17.96
N PHE A 91 -13.40 16.17 -18.79
CA PHE A 91 -13.20 15.69 -20.14
C PHE A 91 -13.94 16.57 -21.15
N GLY A 92 -13.18 17.34 -21.93
CA GLY A 92 -13.69 18.23 -22.97
C GLY A 92 -12.93 18.07 -24.28
N LYS A 93 -13.21 18.96 -25.25
CA LYS A 93 -12.64 18.89 -26.61
C LYS A 93 -11.09 18.84 -26.61
N ASN A 94 -10.44 19.64 -25.77
CA ASN A 94 -8.97 19.83 -25.79
C ASN A 94 -8.26 19.50 -24.47
N ARG A 95 -9.02 19.21 -23.40
CA ARG A 95 -8.48 19.02 -22.05
C ARG A 95 -9.05 17.73 -21.46
N ARG A 96 -8.16 16.91 -20.91
CA ARG A 96 -8.51 15.76 -20.10
C ARG A 96 -7.71 15.82 -18.79
N GLU A 97 -8.42 15.98 -17.69
CA GLU A 97 -7.82 15.91 -16.36
C GLU A 97 -8.65 14.99 -15.47
N GLY A 98 -8.00 14.17 -14.67
CA GLY A 98 -8.68 13.26 -13.75
C GLY A 98 -7.85 13.00 -12.51
N THR A 99 -8.48 13.10 -11.35
CA THR A 99 -7.89 12.70 -10.07
C THR A 99 -8.81 11.68 -9.42
N PHE A 100 -8.24 10.56 -9.04
CA PHE A 100 -8.95 9.44 -8.42
C PHE A 100 -8.20 9.00 -7.17
N SER A 101 -8.91 8.62 -6.11
CA SER A 101 -8.31 8.10 -4.88
C SER A 101 -8.61 6.62 -4.73
N LEU A 102 -7.59 5.80 -4.52
CA LEU A 102 -7.72 4.45 -4.00
C LEU A 102 -7.39 4.51 -2.50
N ALA A 103 -8.40 4.40 -1.65
CA ALA A 103 -8.19 4.43 -0.20
C ALA A 103 -7.53 3.14 0.29
N HIS A 104 -8.05 2.01 -0.17
CA HIS A 104 -7.47 0.67 0.00
C HIS A 104 -8.05 -0.27 -1.07
N GLY A 105 -7.41 -1.42 -1.27
CA GLY A 105 -7.84 -2.45 -2.20
C GLY A 105 -7.05 -2.46 -3.50
N LYS A 106 -7.67 -2.93 -4.58
CA LYS A 106 -6.96 -3.33 -5.81
C LYS A 106 -7.64 -2.75 -7.03
N LEU A 107 -6.86 -2.05 -7.83
CA LEU A 107 -7.30 -1.36 -9.03
C LEU A 107 -6.47 -1.83 -10.24
N ARG A 108 -7.14 -2.13 -11.35
CA ARG A 108 -6.54 -2.04 -12.69
C ARG A 108 -7.06 -0.78 -13.35
N ALA A 109 -6.15 0.07 -13.83
CA ALA A 109 -6.50 1.28 -14.58
C ALA A 109 -5.95 1.16 -16.00
N SER A 110 -6.86 1.10 -16.97
CA SER A 110 -6.55 1.09 -18.41
C SER A 110 -6.98 2.42 -19.01
N VAL A 111 -6.02 3.34 -19.16
CA VAL A 111 -6.26 4.72 -19.60
C VAL A 111 -5.96 4.88 -21.08
N VAL A 112 -6.93 5.39 -21.83
CA VAL A 112 -6.80 5.58 -23.29
C VAL A 112 -5.71 6.61 -23.60
N LYS A 113 -4.82 6.31 -24.55
CA LYS A 113 -3.85 7.27 -25.09
C LYS A 113 -4.58 8.27 -25.99
N LEU A 114 -4.52 9.56 -25.65
CA LEU A 114 -5.06 10.64 -26.48
C LEU A 114 -3.91 11.50 -27.00
N ALA A 115 -3.56 11.34 -28.27
CA ALA A 115 -2.53 12.14 -28.93
C ALA A 115 -2.99 13.61 -29.09
N GLY A 116 -2.06 14.56 -28.92
CA GLY A 116 -2.31 15.98 -29.16
C GLY A 116 -3.19 16.71 -28.14
N ARG A 117 -3.58 16.08 -27.02
CA ARG A 117 -4.37 16.70 -25.95
C ARG A 117 -3.55 16.95 -24.70
N GLN A 118 -3.85 18.05 -23.99
CA GLN A 118 -3.39 18.20 -22.61
C GLN A 118 -4.09 17.15 -21.76
N SER A 119 -3.32 16.17 -21.28
CA SER A 119 -3.82 15.02 -20.55
C SER A 119 -3.06 14.85 -19.24
N GLY A 120 -3.76 14.92 -18.12
CA GLY A 120 -3.23 14.61 -16.79
C GLY A 120 -4.22 13.76 -16.02
N MET A 121 -3.98 12.44 -15.96
CA MET A 121 -4.75 11.56 -15.09
C MET A 121 -3.86 11.08 -13.96
N THR A 122 -4.41 11.02 -12.75
CA THR A 122 -3.69 10.61 -11.56
C THR A 122 -4.56 9.70 -10.72
N VAL A 123 -4.00 8.58 -10.27
CA VAL A 123 -4.56 7.79 -9.17
C VAL A 123 -3.67 8.01 -7.94
N LYS A 124 -4.25 8.32 -6.79
CA LYS A 124 -3.54 8.51 -5.52
C LYS A 124 -3.99 7.51 -4.48
N SER A 125 -3.14 7.24 -3.50
CA SER A 125 -3.54 6.72 -2.19
C SER A 125 -3.21 7.75 -1.11
N GLY A 126 -3.31 7.36 0.16
CA GLY A 126 -2.85 8.20 1.27
C GLY A 126 -1.34 8.48 1.25
N THR A 127 -0.56 7.69 0.51
CA THR A 127 0.91 7.66 0.58
C THR A 127 1.59 7.53 -0.78
N ALA A 128 0.86 7.62 -1.88
CA ALA A 128 1.43 7.54 -3.23
C ALA A 128 0.61 8.30 -4.26
N VAL A 129 1.28 8.66 -5.35
CA VAL A 129 0.71 9.33 -6.53
C VAL A 129 1.21 8.61 -7.79
N ALA A 130 0.28 8.11 -8.60
CA ALA A 130 0.54 7.50 -9.89
C ALA A 130 0.02 8.42 -11.01
N GLY A 131 0.94 9.10 -11.70
CA GLY A 131 0.67 9.96 -12.85
C GLY A 131 0.64 9.16 -14.15
N ILE A 132 -0.50 9.22 -14.85
CA ILE A 132 -0.84 8.35 -15.97
C ILE A 132 -0.87 9.15 -17.26
N LYS A 133 -0.16 8.68 -18.29
CA LYS A 133 -0.16 9.26 -19.63
C LYS A 133 -0.43 8.20 -20.69
N GLY A 134 -1.64 7.65 -20.65
CA GLY A 134 -2.11 6.62 -21.57
C GLY A 134 -1.36 5.31 -21.36
N THR A 135 -1.86 4.51 -20.43
CA THR A 135 -1.11 3.43 -19.81
C THR A 135 -2.08 2.42 -19.22
N GLU A 136 -1.66 1.16 -19.11
CA GLU A 136 -2.30 0.19 -18.24
C GLU A 136 -1.37 -0.17 -17.08
N PHE A 137 -1.89 -0.13 -15.86
CA PHE A 137 -1.17 -0.56 -14.66
C PHE A 137 -2.12 -1.11 -13.60
N LEU A 138 -1.53 -1.83 -12.65
CA LEU A 138 -2.20 -2.37 -11.47
C LEU A 138 -1.70 -1.64 -10.23
N MET A 139 -2.59 -1.40 -9.27
CA MET A 139 -2.28 -0.75 -8.01
C MET A 139 -2.99 -1.44 -6.86
N LEU A 140 -2.22 -2.00 -5.92
CA LEU A 140 -2.68 -2.43 -4.61
C LEU A 140 -2.33 -1.33 -3.60
N SER A 141 -3.28 -0.96 -2.75
CA SER A 141 -3.08 -0.08 -1.59
C SER A 141 -3.56 -0.83 -0.34
N GLU A 142 -2.67 -1.04 0.62
CA GLU A 142 -2.94 -1.75 1.87
C GLU A 142 -2.25 -0.99 3.02
N GLY A 143 -3.05 -0.45 3.94
CA GLY A 143 -2.52 0.47 4.96
C GLY A 143 -1.76 1.64 4.31
N PRO A 144 -0.53 1.95 4.76
CA PRO A 144 0.29 2.99 4.14
C PRO A 144 1.13 2.48 2.96
N ALA A 145 1.09 1.18 2.62
CA ALA A 145 1.89 0.58 1.56
C ALA A 145 1.14 0.48 0.24
N ASN A 146 1.88 0.60 -0.86
CA ASN A 146 1.38 0.48 -2.21
C ASN A 146 2.29 -0.39 -3.06
N VAL A 147 1.70 -1.22 -3.92
CA VAL A 147 2.39 -2.03 -4.91
C VAL A 147 1.83 -1.71 -6.29
N PHE A 148 2.72 -1.46 -7.25
CA PHE A 148 2.33 -1.12 -8.62
C PHE A 148 2.99 -2.07 -9.61
N PHE A 149 2.21 -2.55 -10.58
CA PHE A 149 2.69 -3.31 -11.73
C PHE A 149 2.40 -2.56 -13.03
N GLY A 150 3.41 -2.40 -13.88
CA GLY A 150 3.24 -1.79 -15.19
C GLY A 150 2.90 -2.82 -16.26
N ASN A 151 1.82 -2.60 -17.01
CA ASN A 151 1.38 -3.51 -18.08
C ASN A 151 1.72 -2.96 -19.46
N GLU A 152 1.32 -1.72 -19.78
CA GLU A 152 1.58 -1.09 -21.08
C GLU A 152 1.88 0.39 -20.90
N GLY A 153 2.94 0.92 -21.52
CA GLY A 153 3.32 2.33 -21.43
C GLY A 153 4.15 2.64 -20.20
N THR A 154 4.09 3.90 -19.73
CA THR A 154 4.81 4.35 -18.53
C THR A 154 3.86 5.07 -17.57
N VAL A 155 3.93 4.73 -16.28
CA VAL A 155 3.33 5.49 -15.17
C VAL A 155 4.46 6.14 -14.37
N ALA A 156 4.30 7.40 -13.98
CA ALA A 156 5.23 8.03 -13.05
C ALA A 156 4.68 7.87 -11.62
N VAL A 157 5.40 7.12 -10.77
CA VAL A 157 4.98 6.85 -9.39
C VAL A 157 5.84 7.67 -8.43
N SER A 158 5.23 8.33 -7.45
CA SER A 158 5.92 9.09 -6.39
C SER A 158 5.22 8.93 -5.04
N GLY A 159 5.91 9.24 -3.95
CA GLY A 159 5.33 9.23 -2.60
C GLY A 159 4.40 10.41 -2.33
N ASP A 160 4.63 11.53 -3.01
CA ASP A 160 3.78 12.72 -3.00
C ASP A 160 3.85 13.46 -4.35
N PHE A 161 3.13 14.58 -4.50
CA PHE A 161 3.07 15.35 -5.76
C PHE A 161 4.37 16.04 -6.18
N LYS A 162 5.25 16.34 -5.23
CA LYS A 162 6.51 17.09 -5.42
C LYS A 162 7.75 16.19 -5.37
N GLY A 163 7.60 14.98 -4.85
CA GLY A 163 8.68 14.04 -4.61
C GLY A 163 9.24 13.43 -5.91
N PRO A 164 10.38 12.72 -5.79
CA PRO A 164 10.99 12.01 -6.91
C PRO A 164 10.02 11.00 -7.51
N LYS A 165 10.10 10.84 -8.84
CA LYS A 165 9.23 9.96 -9.62
C LYS A 165 10.01 8.78 -10.16
N GLN A 166 9.50 7.57 -9.94
CA GLN A 166 9.99 6.35 -10.57
C GLN A 166 9.15 6.00 -11.80
N PRO A 167 9.79 5.63 -12.94
CA PRO A 167 9.08 5.23 -14.14
C PRO A 167 8.66 3.76 -14.06
N LEU A 168 7.39 3.50 -13.82
CA LEU A 168 6.81 2.16 -13.90
C LEU A 168 6.52 1.83 -15.37
N THR A 169 7.30 0.93 -15.95
CA THR A 169 7.15 0.48 -17.34
C THR A 169 6.57 -0.92 -17.42
N ALA A 170 6.20 -1.35 -18.63
CA ALA A 170 5.72 -2.71 -18.89
C ALA A 170 6.66 -3.78 -18.28
N ASN A 171 6.07 -4.76 -17.62
CA ASN A 171 6.79 -5.86 -16.98
C ASN A 171 7.74 -5.45 -15.84
N THR A 172 7.41 -4.34 -15.17
CA THR A 172 8.12 -3.91 -13.95
C THR A 172 7.17 -3.75 -12.77
N MET A 173 7.74 -3.81 -11.58
CA MET A 173 7.09 -3.54 -10.31
C MET A 173 7.84 -2.43 -9.56
N THR A 174 7.10 -1.49 -8.98
CA THR A 174 7.63 -0.58 -7.95
C THR A 174 6.69 -0.59 -6.74
N GLN A 175 7.20 -0.16 -5.60
CA GLN A 175 6.50 -0.18 -4.33
C GLN A 175 6.89 1.04 -3.50
N ASN A 176 6.00 1.48 -2.64
CA ASN A 176 6.35 2.47 -1.63
C ASN A 176 5.48 2.32 -0.39
N THR A 177 5.86 3.02 0.68
CA THR A 177 5.04 3.15 1.88
C THR A 177 5.27 4.50 2.53
N ARG A 178 4.30 5.00 3.31
CA ARG A 178 4.44 6.20 4.16
C ARG A 178 4.95 7.45 3.44
N ALA A 179 4.51 7.64 2.19
CA ALA A 179 4.92 8.74 1.30
C ALA A 179 6.43 8.78 0.99
N MET A 180 7.17 7.70 1.29
CA MET A 180 8.54 7.56 0.85
C MET A 180 8.61 7.48 -0.68
N THR A 181 9.75 7.90 -1.22
CA THR A 181 10.06 7.72 -2.64
C THR A 181 9.95 6.24 -3.01
N PRO A 182 9.27 5.87 -4.10
CA PRO A 182 9.17 4.48 -4.50
C PRO A 182 10.53 3.85 -4.76
N VAL A 183 10.66 2.56 -4.42
CA VAL A 183 11.87 1.78 -4.72
C VAL A 183 12.07 1.70 -6.24
N GLU A 184 13.33 1.58 -6.68
CA GLU A 184 13.64 1.46 -8.10
C GLU A 184 12.81 0.34 -8.76
N PRO A 185 12.22 0.57 -9.95
CA PRO A 185 11.43 -0.43 -10.64
C PRO A 185 12.24 -1.70 -10.90
N LEU A 186 11.76 -2.83 -10.40
CA LEU A 186 12.31 -4.15 -10.67
C LEU A 186 11.58 -4.82 -11.83
N LYS A 187 12.32 -5.60 -12.63
CA LYS A 187 11.69 -6.46 -13.64
C LYS A 187 10.93 -7.60 -12.95
N VAL A 188 9.75 -7.90 -13.48
CA VAL A 188 8.98 -9.07 -13.07
C VAL A 188 9.43 -10.25 -13.90
N GLU A 189 10.22 -11.15 -13.29
CA GLU A 189 10.74 -12.35 -13.95
C GLU A 189 9.77 -13.52 -13.81
N ALA A 190 9.57 -14.28 -14.88
CA ALA A 190 8.69 -15.44 -14.89
C ALA A 190 9.14 -16.50 -13.88
N GLY A 191 8.18 -17.16 -13.22
CA GLY A 191 8.47 -18.18 -12.20
C GLY A 191 8.88 -17.62 -10.83
N THR A 192 8.93 -16.30 -10.66
CA THR A 192 9.16 -15.67 -9.36
C THR A 192 7.86 -15.50 -8.56
N PRO A 193 7.92 -15.38 -7.23
CA PRO A 193 6.74 -15.03 -6.42
C PRO A 193 6.10 -13.70 -6.85
N VAL A 194 6.89 -12.73 -7.33
CA VAL A 194 6.37 -11.46 -7.84
C VAL A 194 5.53 -11.67 -9.10
N ALA A 195 5.96 -12.56 -10.00
CA ALA A 195 5.16 -12.93 -11.18
C ALA A 195 3.86 -13.64 -10.77
N GLU A 196 3.89 -14.54 -9.79
CA GLU A 196 2.68 -15.17 -9.24
C GLU A 196 1.70 -14.13 -8.68
N ALA A 197 2.19 -13.19 -7.86
CA ALA A 197 1.38 -12.11 -7.31
C ALA A 197 0.76 -11.25 -8.42
N ARG A 198 1.53 -10.95 -9.47
CA ARG A 198 1.03 -10.23 -10.65
C ARG A 198 -0.05 -11.03 -11.38
N ASP A 199 0.16 -12.32 -11.63
CA ASP A 199 -0.81 -13.18 -12.33
C ASP A 199 -2.15 -13.25 -11.57
N ILE A 200 -2.10 -13.37 -10.25
CA ILE A 200 -3.29 -13.31 -9.40
C ILE A 200 -3.98 -11.95 -9.58
N PHE A 201 -3.23 -10.85 -9.50
CA PHE A 201 -3.76 -9.49 -9.67
C PHE A 201 -4.44 -9.34 -11.04
N GLU A 202 -3.78 -9.78 -12.11
CA GLU A 202 -4.29 -9.66 -13.48
C GLU A 202 -5.60 -10.43 -13.68
N LYS A 203 -5.74 -11.60 -13.04
CA LYS A 203 -6.96 -12.42 -13.06
C LYS A 203 -8.12 -11.77 -12.31
N ILE A 204 -7.90 -11.30 -11.08
CA ILE A 204 -8.99 -10.72 -10.26
C ILE A 204 -9.46 -9.35 -10.75
N THR A 205 -8.66 -8.71 -11.63
CA THR A 205 -8.99 -7.43 -12.27
C THR A 205 -9.18 -7.56 -13.79
N ALA A 206 -9.36 -8.78 -14.31
CA ALA A 206 -9.68 -9.01 -15.72
C ALA A 206 -11.00 -8.33 -16.11
N ALA A 207 -11.26 -8.20 -17.42
CA ALA A 207 -12.51 -7.63 -17.95
C ALA A 207 -13.75 -8.44 -17.53
N GLU A 208 -13.55 -9.71 -17.17
CA GLU A 208 -14.56 -10.55 -16.54
C GLU A 208 -14.16 -10.83 -15.09
N PRO A 209 -15.12 -10.84 -14.16
CA PRO A 209 -14.82 -11.12 -12.76
C PRO A 209 -14.36 -12.58 -12.58
N PRO A 210 -13.45 -12.86 -11.63
CA PRO A 210 -12.96 -14.20 -11.43
C PRO A 210 -14.07 -15.16 -10.96
N ALA A 211 -13.92 -16.45 -11.26
CA ALA A 211 -14.84 -17.49 -10.80
C ALA A 211 -14.77 -17.63 -9.27
N GLU A 212 -13.57 -17.55 -8.70
CA GLU A 212 -13.29 -17.64 -7.27
C GLU A 212 -12.39 -16.48 -6.81
N TRP A 213 -12.52 -16.11 -5.54
CA TRP A 213 -11.77 -15.00 -4.91
C TRP A 213 -10.55 -15.47 -4.10
N THR A 214 -10.24 -16.76 -4.19
CA THR A 214 -9.44 -17.57 -3.25
C THR A 214 -7.99 -17.11 -3.08
N ASP A 215 -7.47 -16.26 -3.97
CA ASP A 215 -6.07 -15.82 -3.95
C ASP A 215 -5.87 -14.31 -3.80
N SER A 216 -6.94 -13.51 -3.81
CA SER A 216 -6.82 -12.04 -3.81
C SER A 216 -6.10 -11.47 -2.58
N GLY A 217 -6.23 -12.10 -1.41
CA GLY A 217 -5.52 -11.73 -0.18
C GLY A 217 -4.04 -12.14 -0.18
N LYS A 218 -3.65 -13.14 -1.00
CA LYS A 218 -2.28 -13.67 -1.02
C LYS A 218 -1.29 -12.70 -1.66
N ILE A 219 -1.74 -11.76 -2.50
CA ILE A 219 -0.86 -10.79 -3.18
C ILE A 219 0.02 -10.06 -2.17
N SER A 220 -0.57 -9.50 -1.11
CA SER A 220 0.18 -8.77 -0.08
C SER A 220 1.20 -9.66 0.63
N ASP A 221 0.83 -10.90 0.95
CA ASP A 221 1.68 -11.84 1.67
C ASP A 221 2.84 -12.36 0.82
N ILE A 222 2.58 -12.66 -0.46
CA ILE A 222 3.59 -13.06 -1.43
C ILE A 222 4.62 -11.95 -1.59
N ILE A 223 4.16 -10.71 -1.79
CA ILE A 223 5.05 -9.56 -1.96
C ILE A 223 5.79 -9.22 -0.66
N ALA A 224 5.14 -9.31 0.51
CA ALA A 224 5.80 -9.08 1.78
C ALA A 224 6.94 -10.09 2.03
N ARG A 225 6.71 -11.39 1.79
CA ARG A 225 7.75 -12.42 1.87
C ARG A 225 8.88 -12.19 0.87
N TRP A 226 8.54 -11.81 -0.35
CA TRP A 226 9.52 -11.48 -1.37
C TRP A 226 10.38 -10.27 -0.94
N ASN A 227 9.77 -9.24 -0.35
CA ASN A 227 10.47 -8.07 0.17
C ASN A 227 11.47 -8.42 1.29
N ILE A 228 11.19 -9.43 2.14
CA ILE A 228 12.18 -9.92 3.12
C ILE A 228 13.42 -10.46 2.40
N ASN A 229 13.23 -11.37 1.44
CA ASN A 229 14.34 -11.96 0.70
C ASN A 229 15.11 -10.90 -0.13
N ASN A 230 14.38 -9.98 -0.76
CA ASN A 230 14.97 -8.89 -1.53
C ASN A 230 15.76 -7.93 -0.63
N GLY A 231 15.26 -7.68 0.59
CA GLY A 231 15.94 -6.86 1.58
C GLY A 231 17.30 -7.41 2.00
N HIS A 232 17.44 -8.74 2.13
CA HIS A 232 18.75 -9.37 2.36
C HIS A 232 19.72 -9.09 1.22
N TYR A 233 19.29 -9.33 -0.03
CA TYR A 233 20.10 -9.05 -1.21
C TYR A 233 20.54 -7.58 -1.27
N LEU A 234 19.64 -6.65 -0.95
CA LEU A 234 19.95 -5.22 -0.91
C LEU A 234 20.98 -4.91 0.18
N ALA A 235 20.84 -5.47 1.37
CA ALA A 235 21.80 -5.30 2.46
C ALA A 235 23.19 -5.86 2.08
N ASP A 236 23.24 -7.08 1.54
CA ASP A 236 24.49 -7.71 1.07
C ASP A 236 25.16 -6.90 -0.04
N SER A 237 24.36 -6.19 -0.85
CA SER A 237 24.84 -5.29 -1.90
C SER A 237 25.21 -3.88 -1.39
N GLY A 238 25.19 -3.63 -0.08
CA GLY A 238 25.49 -2.33 0.53
C GLY A 238 24.38 -1.29 0.42
N LYS A 239 23.19 -1.66 -0.09
CA LYS A 239 22.02 -0.79 -0.24
C LYS A 239 21.14 -0.83 1.01
N TYR A 240 21.70 -0.42 2.15
CA TYR A 240 21.06 -0.57 3.46
C TYR A 240 19.74 0.21 3.61
N ASN A 241 19.65 1.42 3.05
CA ASN A 241 18.41 2.21 3.11
C ASN A 241 17.29 1.56 2.30
N ASP A 242 17.60 1.05 1.10
CA ASP A 242 16.63 0.34 0.26
C ASP A 242 16.18 -0.96 0.94
N SER A 243 17.12 -1.68 1.59
CA SER A 243 16.83 -2.85 2.40
C SER A 243 15.84 -2.55 3.53
N LEU A 244 16.12 -1.53 4.35
CA LEU A 244 15.21 -1.08 5.41
C LEU A 244 13.84 -0.65 4.87
N GLN A 245 13.81 -0.05 3.68
CA GLN A 245 12.57 0.37 3.04
C GLN A 245 11.73 -0.84 2.60
N VAL A 246 12.30 -1.86 1.96
CA VAL A 246 11.52 -3.05 1.56
C VAL A 246 11.04 -3.85 2.76
N PHE A 247 11.81 -3.92 3.85
CA PHE A 247 11.31 -4.49 5.11
C PHE A 247 10.16 -3.67 5.71
N GLN A 248 10.23 -2.33 5.64
CA GLN A 248 9.12 -1.47 6.07
C GLN A 248 7.86 -1.68 5.22
N ILE A 249 8.04 -1.86 3.90
CA ILE A 249 6.92 -2.18 2.99
C ILE A 249 6.33 -3.54 3.38
N ALA A 250 7.14 -4.57 3.66
CA ALA A 250 6.64 -5.86 4.14
C ALA A 250 5.81 -5.72 5.43
N LEU A 251 6.30 -4.96 6.42
CA LEU A 251 5.56 -4.66 7.65
C LEU A 251 4.23 -3.96 7.38
N ASP A 252 4.17 -3.05 6.43
CA ASP A 252 2.97 -2.26 6.16
C ASP A 252 1.96 -3.00 5.26
N LEU A 253 2.41 -3.98 4.45
CA LEU A 253 1.56 -4.76 3.54
C LEU A 253 0.80 -5.91 4.20
N THR A 254 1.33 -6.50 5.28
CA THR A 254 0.72 -7.70 5.88
C THR A 254 0.56 -7.61 7.40
N ARG A 255 -0.42 -8.38 7.87
CA ARG A 255 -0.71 -8.60 9.30
C ARG A 255 -0.25 -9.98 9.78
N ILE A 256 0.34 -10.80 8.92
CA ILE A 256 0.87 -12.11 9.30
C ILE A 256 2.03 -11.92 10.28
N ALA A 257 1.89 -12.47 11.49
CA ALA A 257 2.81 -12.27 12.59
C ALA A 257 4.22 -12.77 12.25
N GLU A 258 4.34 -13.92 11.58
CA GLU A 258 5.62 -14.52 11.19
C GLU A 258 6.40 -13.61 10.24
N ILE A 259 5.76 -13.09 9.19
CA ILE A 259 6.41 -12.20 8.22
C ILE A 259 6.84 -10.89 8.90
N ARG A 260 6.01 -10.37 9.81
CA ARG A 260 6.33 -9.13 10.52
C ARG A 260 7.46 -9.31 11.52
N ALA A 261 7.49 -10.42 12.24
CA ALA A 261 8.58 -10.76 13.14
C ALA A 261 9.89 -10.90 12.36
N ASP A 262 9.88 -11.59 11.20
CA ASP A 262 11.04 -11.65 10.30
C ASP A 262 11.48 -10.25 9.86
N ALA A 263 10.56 -9.40 9.38
CA ALA A 263 10.89 -8.04 8.95
C ALA A 263 11.57 -7.20 10.05
N HIS A 264 11.07 -7.27 11.29
CA HIS A 264 11.69 -6.58 12.42
C HIS A 264 13.07 -7.17 12.75
N MET A 265 13.22 -8.49 12.76
CA MET A 265 14.52 -9.14 12.97
C MET A 265 15.56 -8.66 11.95
N GLU A 266 15.17 -8.59 10.68
CA GLU A 266 16.08 -8.21 9.59
C GLU A 266 16.40 -6.71 9.60
N ARG A 267 15.42 -5.85 9.92
CA ARG A 267 15.68 -4.43 10.17
C ARG A 267 16.66 -4.23 11.32
N GLY A 268 16.44 -4.94 12.43
CA GLY A 268 17.34 -4.90 13.59
C GLY A 268 18.76 -5.33 13.23
N ALA A 269 18.90 -6.39 12.42
CA ALA A 269 20.19 -6.86 11.94
C ALA A 269 20.89 -5.82 11.05
N VAL A 270 20.17 -5.14 10.16
CA VAL A 270 20.75 -4.07 9.33
C VAL A 270 21.23 -2.88 10.17
N TYR A 271 20.42 -2.45 11.14
CA TYR A 271 20.81 -1.36 12.04
C TYR A 271 22.05 -1.70 12.87
N ALA A 272 22.09 -2.91 13.44
CA ALA A 272 23.21 -3.34 14.28
C ALA A 272 24.50 -3.54 13.47
N ARG A 273 24.43 -4.27 12.36
CA ARG A 273 25.62 -4.77 11.66
C ARG A 273 26.20 -3.77 10.66
N PHE A 274 25.35 -3.02 9.97
CA PHE A 274 25.77 -2.23 8.81
C PHE A 274 25.71 -0.73 9.04
N LEU A 275 24.76 -0.28 9.86
CA LEU A 275 24.55 1.16 10.11
C LEU A 275 25.10 1.65 11.44
N ASN A 276 25.63 0.74 12.28
CA ASN A 276 26.15 1.06 13.61
C ASN A 276 25.16 1.90 14.44
N ASN A 277 23.88 1.51 14.40
CA ASN A 277 22.79 2.19 15.11
C ASN A 277 22.14 1.21 16.11
N PRO A 278 22.80 0.96 17.25
CA PRO A 278 22.34 -0.03 18.22
C PRO A 278 21.01 0.36 18.88
N GLU A 279 20.68 1.65 18.99
CA GLU A 279 19.39 2.11 19.52
C GLU A 279 18.21 1.63 18.66
N LEU A 280 18.29 1.83 17.34
CA LEU A 280 17.25 1.36 16.43
C LEU A 280 17.24 -0.16 16.33
N ALA A 281 18.41 -0.80 16.35
CA ALA A 281 18.48 -2.27 16.39
C ALA A 281 17.75 -2.84 17.61
N LEU A 282 18.04 -2.30 18.80
CA LEU A 282 17.41 -2.70 20.04
C LEU A 282 15.90 -2.49 19.98
N ALA A 283 15.43 -1.35 19.45
CA ALA A 283 14.00 -1.09 19.30
C ALA A 283 13.29 -2.15 18.44
N GLU A 284 13.90 -2.55 17.31
CA GLU A 284 13.33 -3.60 16.45
C GLU A 284 13.28 -4.97 17.16
N TYR A 285 14.32 -5.35 17.91
CA TYR A 285 14.31 -6.61 18.66
C TYR A 285 13.29 -6.60 19.81
N LEU A 286 13.15 -5.47 20.51
CA LEU A 286 12.14 -5.33 21.57
C LEU A 286 10.71 -5.43 21.02
N LEU A 287 10.44 -4.86 19.84
CA LEU A 287 9.15 -5.03 19.17
C LEU A 287 8.83 -6.50 18.89
N VAL A 288 9.83 -7.30 18.47
CA VAL A 288 9.61 -8.74 18.26
C VAL A 288 9.24 -9.45 19.56
N MET A 289 9.94 -9.13 20.65
CA MET A 289 9.68 -9.72 21.96
C MET A 289 8.31 -9.33 22.53
N GLU A 290 7.85 -8.11 22.28
CA GLU A 290 6.59 -7.58 22.81
C GLU A 290 5.38 -8.03 21.98
N GLU A 291 5.45 -7.91 20.65
CA GLU A 291 4.32 -8.18 19.76
C GLU A 291 4.22 -9.66 19.37
N TYR A 292 5.35 -10.39 19.34
CA TYR A 292 5.39 -11.79 18.89
C TYR A 292 6.10 -12.75 19.86
N PRO A 293 5.80 -12.73 21.17
CA PRO A 293 6.54 -13.46 22.20
C PRO A 293 6.52 -14.98 22.06
N ARG A 294 5.59 -15.54 21.28
CA ARG A 294 5.43 -16.99 21.08
C ARG A 294 6.05 -17.51 19.78
N LEU A 295 6.56 -16.62 18.92
CA LEU A 295 7.17 -17.01 17.66
C LEU A 295 8.66 -17.36 17.85
N PRO A 296 9.24 -18.25 17.02
CA PRO A 296 10.66 -18.62 17.10
C PRO A 296 11.64 -17.42 17.05
N GLN A 297 11.25 -16.33 16.40
CA GLN A 297 12.02 -15.09 16.29
C GLN A 297 12.23 -14.42 17.65
N ALA A 298 11.32 -14.58 18.61
CA ALA A 298 11.42 -13.98 19.94
C ALA A 298 12.65 -14.46 20.73
N GLU A 299 13.07 -15.71 20.51
CA GLU A 299 14.29 -16.26 21.09
C GLU A 299 15.52 -15.47 20.61
N THR A 300 15.67 -15.34 19.28
CA THR A 300 16.80 -14.64 18.68
C THR A 300 16.73 -13.15 18.99
N ALA A 301 15.55 -12.55 19.00
CA ALA A 301 15.34 -11.16 19.41
C ALA A 301 15.82 -10.89 20.85
N LEU A 302 15.48 -11.76 21.80
CA LEU A 302 15.93 -11.62 23.19
C LEU A 302 17.45 -11.72 23.32
N PHE A 303 18.05 -12.68 22.60
CA PHE A 303 19.51 -12.80 22.55
C PHE A 303 20.15 -11.53 21.95
N SER A 304 19.67 -11.09 20.79
CA SER A 304 20.17 -9.91 20.09
C SER A 304 19.98 -8.63 20.90
N ALA A 305 18.85 -8.45 21.58
CA ALA A 305 18.62 -7.31 22.47
C ALA A 305 19.63 -7.29 23.63
N GLY A 306 19.92 -8.44 24.24
CA GLY A 306 20.94 -8.55 25.29
C GLY A 306 22.34 -8.19 24.77
N GLN A 307 22.70 -8.67 23.57
CA GLN A 307 23.97 -8.34 22.92
C GLN A 307 24.08 -6.85 22.60
N THR A 308 23.05 -6.26 22.00
CA THR A 308 23.02 -4.83 21.66
C THR A 308 23.11 -3.96 22.92
N LEU A 309 22.44 -4.33 24.02
CA LEU A 309 22.58 -3.62 25.31
C LEU A 309 24.02 -3.69 25.86
N ALA A 310 24.69 -4.82 25.70
CA ALA A 310 26.08 -4.97 26.12
C ALA A 310 27.02 -4.08 25.27
N GLU A 311 26.81 -4.05 23.95
CA GLU A 311 27.55 -3.20 23.02
C GLU A 311 27.37 -1.71 23.31
N MET A 312 26.18 -1.31 23.78
CA MET A 312 25.88 0.06 24.23
C MET A 312 26.45 0.41 25.61
N GLY A 313 27.08 -0.54 26.32
CA GLY A 313 27.62 -0.34 27.67
C GLY A 313 26.59 -0.46 28.80
N PHE A 314 25.36 -0.87 28.51
CA PHE A 314 24.30 -1.07 29.52
C PHE A 314 24.39 -2.45 30.17
N ALA A 315 25.49 -2.71 30.89
CA ALA A 315 25.84 -4.03 31.41
C ALA A 315 24.74 -4.66 32.30
N ASP A 316 24.08 -3.89 33.15
CA ASP A 316 23.02 -4.39 34.04
C ASP A 316 21.76 -4.81 33.25
N GLN A 317 21.39 -4.02 32.24
CA GLN A 317 20.26 -4.33 31.37
C GLN A 317 20.57 -5.55 30.49
N ALA A 318 21.79 -5.63 29.95
CA ALA A 318 22.27 -6.79 29.21
C ALA A 318 22.24 -8.06 30.07
N ARG A 319 22.77 -7.99 31.30
CA ARG A 319 22.73 -9.09 32.28
C ARG A 319 21.29 -9.53 32.58
N THR A 320 20.38 -8.58 32.72
CA THR A 320 18.94 -8.85 32.93
C THR A 320 18.36 -9.64 31.75
N ARG A 321 18.62 -9.22 30.50
CA ARG A 321 18.13 -9.91 29.29
C ARG A 321 18.76 -11.29 29.10
N PHE A 322 20.04 -11.44 29.38
CA PHE A 322 20.71 -12.73 29.30
C PHE A 322 20.22 -13.74 30.35
N ASN A 323 19.99 -13.29 31.59
CA ASN A 323 19.37 -14.15 32.61
C ASN A 323 17.94 -14.54 32.23
N GLN A 324 17.19 -13.59 31.65
CA GLN A 324 15.88 -13.89 31.07
C GLN A 324 15.98 -14.96 29.98
N TYR A 325 16.95 -14.85 29.06
CA TYR A 325 17.16 -15.85 28.01
C TYR A 325 17.41 -17.25 28.58
N LEU A 326 18.29 -17.39 29.56
CA LEU A 326 18.60 -18.70 30.17
C LEU A 326 17.39 -19.32 30.90
N LYS A 327 16.48 -18.48 31.40
CA LYS A 327 15.24 -18.90 32.05
C LYS A 327 14.18 -19.31 31.02
N ASP A 328 13.94 -18.45 30.02
CA ASP A 328 12.84 -18.61 29.07
C ASP A 328 13.19 -19.64 27.97
N TYR A 329 14.47 -19.77 27.63
CA TYR A 329 15.01 -20.68 26.60
C TYR A 329 16.14 -21.55 27.17
N PRO A 330 15.86 -22.46 28.11
CA PRO A 330 16.90 -23.26 28.79
C PRO A 330 17.67 -24.18 27.85
N ASN A 331 17.11 -24.54 26.69
CA ASN A 331 17.76 -25.31 25.62
C ASN A 331 17.89 -24.49 24.32
N GLY A 332 17.92 -23.17 24.43
CA GLY A 332 17.91 -22.27 23.29
C GLY A 332 19.19 -22.32 22.45
N ARG A 333 19.06 -21.97 21.16
CA ARG A 333 20.12 -21.93 20.14
C ARG A 333 21.31 -21.05 20.51
N HIS A 334 21.09 -20.03 21.33
CA HIS A 334 22.10 -19.06 21.74
C HIS A 334 22.58 -19.24 23.18
N ARG A 335 22.17 -20.30 23.89
CA ARG A 335 22.49 -20.51 25.31
C ARG A 335 23.99 -20.37 25.62
N GLY A 336 24.84 -21.09 24.88
CA GLY A 336 26.29 -21.05 25.11
C GLY A 336 26.90 -19.65 24.91
N ASN A 337 26.39 -18.89 23.94
CA ASN A 337 26.81 -17.51 23.72
C ASN A 337 26.39 -16.62 24.88
N VAL A 338 25.17 -16.79 25.39
CA VAL A 338 24.65 -16.04 26.54
C VAL A 338 25.47 -16.29 27.80
N GLU A 339 25.79 -17.56 28.10
CA GLU A 339 26.63 -17.92 29.26
C GLU A 339 28.03 -17.27 29.15
N THR A 340 28.62 -17.28 27.95
CA THR A 340 29.93 -16.65 27.69
C THR A 340 29.88 -15.13 27.88
N LEU A 341 28.85 -14.46 27.33
CA LEU A 341 28.70 -13.00 27.44
C LEU A 341 28.47 -12.56 28.89
N LEU A 342 27.69 -13.31 29.67
CA LEU A 342 27.44 -13.02 31.09
C LEU A 342 28.71 -13.03 31.94
N GLN A 343 29.67 -13.91 31.63
CA GLN A 343 30.97 -13.96 32.32
C GLN A 343 31.84 -12.73 32.01
N ASN A 344 31.72 -12.20 30.78
CA ASN A 344 32.51 -11.06 30.33
C ASN A 344 31.92 -9.71 30.77
N LEU A 345 30.61 -9.62 30.99
CA LEU A 345 29.93 -8.41 31.49
C LEU A 345 30.35 -7.95 32.91
N GLY A 346 31.15 -8.74 33.64
CA GLY A 346 31.59 -8.45 35.01
C GLY A 346 33.09 -8.12 35.13
N LYS A 347 33.79 -7.92 34.01
CA LYS A 347 35.20 -7.52 33.95
C LYS A 347 35.32 -6.11 33.41
#